data_AF-A0A8J2KCY3-F1
#
_entry.id   AF-A0A8J2KCY3-F1
#
_cell.length_a   1.000
_cell.length_b   1.000
_cell.length_c   1.000
_cell.angle_alpha   90.00
_cell.angle_beta   90.00
_cell.angle_gamma   90.00
#
_symmetry.space_group_name_H-M   'P 1'
#
loop_
_entity.id
_entity.type
_entity.pdbx_description
1 polymer ?
#
loop_
_entity_poly.entity_id
_entity_poly.type
_entity_poly.pdbx_seq_one_letter_code
_entity_poly.pdbx_strand_id
1 'polypeptide(L)'
;MTVICTICLHGLDTPPEDLMLERRICITECGHIFHVLCLNRWWRSIMSQTNHLQRHYPCPFCRRNFRFPFVFQIYPAFQNPASEPADARIGDLEERNLQLRTRLEIVNRELVSTKAALEELKVRGQGGKPKHRDNSKDFKRDASA
;
A
#
# COMPACT_ATOMS: atom_id res chain seq x y z
N MET A 1 -9.44 -20.93 20.85
CA MET A 1 -8.95 -22.16 20.21
C MET A 1 -7.45 -21.99 19.99
N THR A 2 -6.62 -22.85 20.59
CA THR A 2 -5.17 -22.86 20.36
C THR A 2 -4.87 -23.71 19.13
N VAL A 3 -4.12 -23.18 18.18
CA VAL A 3 -3.66 -23.95 17.02
C VAL A 3 -2.38 -24.66 17.43
N ILE A 4 -2.35 -25.99 17.27
CA ILE A 4 -1.22 -26.83 17.68
C ILE A 4 -0.46 -27.35 16.46
N CYS A 5 0.86 -27.49 16.59
CA CYS A 5 1.65 -28.23 15.61
C CYS A 5 1.50 -29.72 15.85
N THR A 6 0.97 -30.47 14.88
CA THR A 6 0.70 -31.91 15.06
C THR A 6 1.94 -32.80 15.04
N ILE A 7 3.13 -32.24 14.75
CA ILE A 7 4.41 -32.96 14.81
C ILE A 7 4.97 -32.95 16.24
N CYS A 8 5.00 -31.78 16.90
CA CYS A 8 5.55 -31.65 18.25
C CYS A 8 4.50 -31.54 19.36
N LEU A 9 3.21 -31.44 19.00
CA LEU A 9 2.07 -31.30 19.91
C LEU A 9 2.08 -30.04 20.79
N HIS A 10 2.93 -29.06 20.47
CA HIS A 10 2.98 -27.75 21.15
C HIS A 10 2.13 -26.72 20.41
N GLY A 11 1.72 -25.67 21.13
CA GLY A 11 1.05 -24.51 20.54
C GLY A 11 1.96 -23.80 19.54
N LEU A 12 1.38 -23.29 18.45
CA LEU A 12 2.11 -22.51 17.44
C LEU A 12 2.60 -21.14 17.96
N ASP A 13 2.06 -20.69 19.07
CA ASP A 13 2.42 -19.50 19.84
C ASP A 13 3.48 -19.77 20.93
N THR A 14 3.63 -21.04 21.31
CA THR A 14 4.46 -21.51 22.43
C THR A 14 5.35 -22.66 21.97
N PRO A 15 6.33 -22.38 21.09
CA PRO A 15 7.23 -23.42 20.61
C PRO A 15 8.09 -23.96 21.75
N PRO A 16 8.53 -25.24 21.66
CA PRO A 16 9.52 -25.83 22.55
C PRO A 16 10.77 -24.96 22.72
N GLU A 17 11.49 -25.13 23.84
CA GLU A 17 12.68 -24.34 24.18
C GLU A 17 13.78 -24.40 23.10
N ASP A 18 13.96 -25.56 22.46
CA ASP A 18 14.90 -25.77 21.33
C ASP A 18 14.46 -25.11 20.02
N LEU A 19 13.23 -24.61 19.97
CA LEU A 19 12.57 -23.97 18.82
C LEU A 19 12.24 -22.48 19.07
N MET A 20 12.56 -21.94 20.26
CA MET A 20 12.23 -20.56 20.65
C MET A 20 12.84 -19.49 19.74
N LEU A 21 13.99 -19.78 19.13
CA LEU A 21 14.68 -18.90 18.17
C LEU A 21 14.00 -18.84 16.80
N GLU A 22 13.10 -19.79 16.50
CA GLU A 22 12.56 -19.99 15.16
C GLU A 22 11.05 -20.23 15.23
N ARG A 23 10.33 -19.15 15.54
CA ARG A 23 8.85 -19.16 15.68
C ARG A 23 8.12 -19.22 14.35
N ARG A 24 8.82 -19.31 13.22
CA ARG A 24 8.16 -19.33 11.91
C ARG A 24 7.21 -20.51 11.80
N ILE A 25 6.01 -20.23 11.33
CA ILE A 25 5.02 -21.24 11.04
C ILE A 25 4.71 -21.24 9.54
N CYS A 26 4.27 -22.39 9.05
CA CYS A 26 3.94 -22.59 7.66
C CYS A 26 2.64 -23.37 7.51
N ILE A 27 1.97 -23.13 6.40
CA ILE A 27 0.79 -23.87 5.96
C ILE A 27 1.15 -24.65 4.69
N THR A 28 0.71 -25.90 4.66
CA THR A 28 0.80 -26.78 3.48
C THR A 28 -0.38 -26.55 2.53
N GLU A 29 -0.30 -26.97 1.27
CA GLU A 29 -1.45 -26.85 0.32
C GLU A 29 -2.71 -27.53 0.82
N CYS A 30 -2.56 -28.57 1.64
CA CYS A 30 -3.69 -29.27 2.24
C CYS A 30 -4.29 -28.55 3.46
N GLY A 31 -3.81 -27.35 3.80
CA GLY A 31 -4.34 -26.49 4.86
C GLY A 31 -3.80 -26.77 6.26
N HIS A 32 -2.93 -27.77 6.44
CA HIS A 32 -2.36 -28.08 7.75
C HIS A 32 -1.17 -27.19 8.08
N ILE A 33 -1.13 -26.74 9.34
CA ILE A 33 -0.19 -25.74 9.85
C ILE A 33 0.84 -26.39 10.76
N PHE A 34 2.10 -26.01 10.62
CA PHE A 34 3.23 -26.55 11.38
C PHE A 34 4.26 -25.47 11.71
N HIS A 35 5.07 -25.70 12.75
CA HIS A 35 6.35 -25.01 12.85
C HIS A 35 7.23 -25.38 11.66
N VAL A 36 7.88 -24.38 11.05
CA VAL A 36 8.77 -24.57 9.89
C VAL A 36 9.85 -25.61 10.20
N LEU A 37 10.45 -25.54 11.38
CA LEU A 37 11.48 -26.50 11.80
C LEU A 37 10.94 -27.92 11.99
N CYS A 38 9.76 -28.08 12.59
CA CYS A 38 9.17 -29.41 12.78
C CYS A 38 8.93 -30.09 11.43
N LEU A 39 8.36 -29.37 10.46
CA LEU A 39 8.10 -29.89 9.13
C LEU A 39 9.40 -30.24 8.38
N ASN A 40 10.40 -29.36 8.45
CA ASN A 40 11.71 -29.60 7.86
C ASN A 40 12.41 -30.83 8.45
N ARG A 41 12.41 -30.99 9.79
CA ARG A 41 12.99 -32.16 10.46
C ARG A 41 12.29 -33.44 10.03
N TRP A 42 10.96 -33.42 9.96
CA TRP A 42 10.16 -34.57 9.52
C TRP A 42 10.47 -34.98 8.08
N TRP A 43 10.52 -34.02 7.14
CA TRP A 43 10.90 -34.30 5.75
C TRP A 43 12.31 -34.85 5.63
N ARG A 44 13.29 -34.32 6.36
CA ARG A 44 14.66 -34.86 6.38
C ARG A 44 14.69 -36.31 6.86
N SER A 45 13.91 -36.64 7.90
CA SER A 45 13.82 -38.01 8.41
C SER A 45 13.28 -38.98 7.35
N ILE A 46 12.23 -38.61 6.62
CA ILE A 46 11.67 -39.49 5.58
C ILE A 46 12.60 -39.60 4.37
N MET A 47 13.19 -38.47 3.95
CA MET A 47 14.14 -38.44 2.84
C MET A 47 15.44 -39.19 3.14
N SER A 48 15.83 -39.36 4.40
CA SER A 48 16.95 -40.25 4.78
C SER A 48 16.61 -41.74 4.68
N GLN A 49 15.32 -42.10 4.70
CA GLN A 49 14.86 -43.48 4.66
C GLN A 49 14.52 -43.94 3.23
N THR A 50 14.24 -43.01 2.32
CA THR A 50 13.94 -43.28 0.92
C THR A 50 15.09 -42.82 0.03
N ASN A 51 15.58 -43.66 -0.89
CA ASN A 51 16.51 -43.24 -1.94
C ASN A 51 16.08 -41.86 -2.49
N HIS A 52 17.01 -40.90 -2.55
CA HIS A 52 16.83 -39.44 -2.74
C HIS A 52 16.02 -38.97 -3.99
N LEU A 53 15.32 -39.88 -4.67
CA LEU A 53 14.53 -39.70 -5.87
C LEU A 53 13.05 -39.35 -5.60
N GLN A 54 12.54 -39.43 -4.37
CA GLN A 54 11.17 -39.00 -4.08
C GLN A 54 11.06 -37.47 -4.10
N ARG A 55 10.52 -36.93 -5.21
CA ARG A 55 10.12 -35.52 -5.36
C ARG A 55 8.80 -35.18 -4.63
N HIS A 56 8.33 -36.07 -3.77
CA HIS A 56 7.04 -35.97 -3.10
C HIS A 56 7.25 -35.86 -1.59
N TYR A 57 6.65 -34.83 -1.03
CA TYR A 57 6.71 -34.54 0.40
C TYR A 57 5.31 -34.78 0.95
N PRO A 58 5.07 -35.84 1.74
CA PRO A 58 3.75 -36.10 2.29
C PRO A 58 3.40 -35.08 3.39
N CYS A 59 2.12 -34.88 3.67
CA CYS A 59 1.69 -34.17 4.87
C CYS A 59 1.87 -35.05 6.10
N PRO A 60 2.50 -34.57 7.19
CA PRO A 60 2.54 -35.29 8.46
C PRO A 60 1.16 -35.62 9.04
N PHE A 61 0.16 -34.79 8.72
CA PHE A 61 -1.20 -34.94 9.23
C PHE A 61 -2.08 -35.80 8.32
N CYS A 62 -2.34 -35.36 7.08
CA CYS A 62 -3.28 -36.04 6.18
C CYS A 62 -2.62 -36.96 5.14
N ARG A 63 -1.28 -37.06 5.13
CA ARG A 63 -0.48 -37.87 4.18
C ARG A 63 -0.65 -37.52 2.69
N ARG A 64 -1.37 -36.45 2.34
CA ARG A 64 -1.44 -35.94 0.97
C ARG A 64 -0.03 -35.56 0.50
N ASN A 65 0.37 -35.99 -0.68
CA ASN A 65 1.65 -35.65 -1.28
C ASN A 65 1.58 -34.27 -1.95
N PHE A 66 2.58 -33.43 -1.70
CA PHE A 66 2.79 -32.17 -2.40
C PHE A 66 4.11 -32.23 -3.19
N ARG A 67 4.20 -31.45 -4.27
CA ARG A 67 5.49 -31.17 -4.91
C ARG A 67 6.19 -30.04 -4.16
N PHE A 68 7.51 -29.97 -4.25
CA PHE A 68 8.27 -28.91 -3.60
C PHE A 68 8.37 -27.67 -4.50
N PRO A 69 8.37 -26.43 -3.97
CA PRO A 69 8.10 -26.03 -2.59
C PRO A 69 6.66 -25.49 -2.43
N PHE A 70 5.72 -26.31 -1.96
CA PHE A 70 4.35 -25.84 -1.67
C PHE A 70 4.07 -25.68 -0.18
N VAL A 71 4.95 -24.95 0.49
CA VAL A 71 4.76 -24.49 1.86
C VAL A 71 4.81 -22.98 1.90
N PHE A 72 3.77 -22.38 2.46
CA PHE A 72 3.65 -20.95 2.61
C PHE A 72 3.96 -20.58 4.04
N GLN A 73 4.95 -19.72 4.24
CA GLN A 73 5.17 -19.12 5.55
C GLN A 73 4.01 -18.16 5.86
N ILE A 74 3.48 -18.25 7.07
CA ILE A 74 2.43 -17.35 7.54
C ILE A 74 2.92 -16.62 8.79
N TYR A 75 2.41 -15.40 8.98
CA TYR A 75 2.78 -14.50 10.08
C TYR A 75 1.52 -14.17 10.88
N PRO A 76 1.16 -14.98 11.88
CA PRO A 76 0.00 -14.72 12.71
C PRO A 76 0.14 -13.43 13.51
N ALA A 77 -0.99 -12.79 13.79
CA ALA A 77 -1.06 -11.59 14.62
C ALA A 77 -0.39 -11.76 16.00
N PHE A 78 -0.44 -12.96 16.61
CA PHE A 78 0.23 -13.21 17.89
C PHE A 78 1.77 -13.14 17.82
N GLN A 79 2.37 -13.23 16.63
CA GLN A 79 3.81 -13.04 16.44
C GLN A 79 4.19 -11.56 16.27
N ASN A 80 3.20 -10.69 16.05
CA ASN A 80 3.38 -9.25 15.99
C ASN A 80 2.27 -8.57 16.79
N PRO A 81 2.35 -8.53 18.13
CA PRO A 81 1.32 -7.90 18.96
C PRO A 81 1.17 -6.39 18.68
N ALA A 82 2.16 -5.77 18.00
CA ALA A 82 2.09 -4.40 17.53
C ALA A 82 1.44 -4.26 16.14
N SER A 83 1.11 -5.35 15.44
CA SER A 83 0.35 -5.26 14.20
C SER A 83 -1.12 -4.97 14.52
N GLU A 84 -1.58 -3.80 14.09
CA GLU A 84 -3.00 -3.53 14.00
C GLU A 84 -3.61 -4.42 12.91
N PRO A 85 -4.85 -4.90 13.10
CA PRO A 85 -5.62 -5.52 12.02
C PRO A 85 -5.59 -4.65 10.76
N ALA A 86 -5.50 -5.27 9.58
CA ALA A 86 -5.42 -4.54 8.32
C ALA A 86 -6.62 -3.60 8.10
N ASP A 87 -7.75 -3.91 8.73
CA ASP A 87 -9.00 -3.17 8.70
C ASP A 87 -9.16 -2.15 9.83
N ALA A 88 -8.27 -2.14 10.83
CA ALA A 88 -8.40 -1.30 12.03
C ALA A 88 -8.55 0.20 11.74
N ARG A 89 -7.98 0.67 10.62
CA ARG A 89 -7.95 2.08 10.23
C ARG A 89 -8.84 2.41 9.03
N ILE A 90 -9.61 1.45 8.53
CA ILE A 90 -10.43 1.65 7.31
C ILE A 90 -11.43 2.78 7.55
N GLY A 91 -12.18 2.76 8.65
CA GLY A 91 -13.15 3.81 8.98
C GLY A 91 -12.52 5.20 9.07
N ASP A 92 -11.42 5.35 9.81
CA ASP A 92 -10.69 6.62 9.94
C ASP A 92 -10.15 7.14 8.60
N LEU A 93 -9.76 6.24 7.71
CA LEU A 93 -9.27 6.58 6.37
C LEU A 93 -10.42 6.96 5.44
N GLU A 94 -11.56 6.30 5.54
CA GLU A 94 -12.77 6.64 4.80
C GLU A 94 -13.30 8.02 5.19
N GLU A 95 -13.39 8.30 6.49
CA GLU A 95 -13.81 9.60 7.00
C GLU A 95 -12.86 10.72 6.55
N ARG A 96 -11.54 10.52 6.70
CA ARG A 96 -10.55 11.50 6.21
C ARG A 96 -10.61 11.69 4.71
N ASN A 97 -10.81 10.62 3.93
CA ASN A 97 -10.99 10.74 2.48
C ASN A 97 -12.23 11.56 2.12
N LEU A 98 -13.33 11.36 2.83
CA LEU A 98 -14.55 12.14 2.63
C LEU A 98 -14.30 13.62 2.95
N GLN A 99 -13.67 13.94 4.08
CA GLN A 99 -13.32 15.30 4.46
C GLN A 99 -12.40 15.98 3.43
N LEU A 100 -11.39 15.24 2.92
CA LEU A 100 -10.47 15.74 1.89
C LEU A 100 -11.19 16.04 0.58
N ARG A 101 -12.14 15.18 0.15
CA ARG A 101 -12.96 15.41 -1.03
C ARG A 101 -13.81 16.66 -0.90
N THR A 102 -14.48 16.84 0.25
CA THR A 102 -15.27 18.05 0.51
C THR A 102 -14.40 19.32 0.48
N ARG A 103 -13.21 19.28 1.09
CA ARG A 103 -12.27 20.42 1.04
C ARG A 103 -11.81 20.73 -0.38
N LEU A 104 -11.49 19.71 -1.18
CA LEU A 104 -11.13 19.87 -2.58
C LEU A 104 -12.24 20.55 -3.39
N GLU A 105 -13.51 20.18 -3.16
CA GLU A 105 -14.65 20.79 -3.84
C GLU A 105 -14.82 22.27 -3.49
N ILE A 106 -14.59 22.65 -2.23
CA ILE A 106 -14.65 24.05 -1.79
C ILE A 106 -13.54 24.87 -2.45
N VAL A 107 -12.30 24.38 -2.36
CA VAL A 107 -11.14 25.07 -2.94
C VAL A 107 -11.27 25.21 -4.45
N ASN A 108 -11.79 24.19 -5.15
CA ASN A 108 -12.03 24.28 -6.58
C ASN A 108 -13.07 25.34 -6.93
N ARG A 109 -14.14 25.50 -6.15
CA ARG A 109 -15.11 26.58 -6.36
C ARG A 109 -14.48 27.96 -6.18
N GLU A 110 -13.69 28.14 -5.13
CA GLU A 110 -12.97 29.39 -4.87
C GLU A 110 -11.97 29.71 -5.99
N LEU A 111 -11.24 28.69 -6.47
CA LEU A 111 -10.30 28.82 -7.58
C LEU A 111 -11.01 29.29 -8.86
N VAL A 112 -12.17 28.72 -9.19
CA VAL A 112 -12.96 29.12 -10.36
C VAL A 112 -13.45 30.56 -10.21
N SER A 113 -13.97 30.94 -9.05
CA SER A 113 -14.45 32.30 -8.78
C SER A 113 -13.33 33.34 -8.86
N THR A 114 -12.18 33.06 -8.23
CA THR A 114 -11.03 33.97 -8.23
C THR A 114 -10.42 34.10 -9.63
N LYS A 115 -10.36 33.00 -10.40
CA LYS A 115 -9.92 33.02 -11.79
C LYS A 115 -10.85 33.87 -12.66
N ALA A 116 -12.17 33.77 -12.48
CA ALA A 116 -13.13 34.60 -13.20
C ALA A 116 -12.95 36.10 -12.88
N ALA A 117 -12.85 36.45 -11.60
CA ALA A 117 -12.61 37.83 -11.16
C ALA A 117 -11.29 38.41 -11.71
N LEU A 118 -10.23 37.59 -11.76
CA LEU A 118 -8.95 37.99 -12.35
C LEU A 118 -9.08 38.33 -13.84
N GLU A 119 -9.85 37.53 -14.61
CA GLU A 119 -10.08 37.81 -16.03
C GLU A 119 -10.89 39.09 -16.23
N GLU A 120 -11.91 39.36 -15.40
CA GLU A 120 -12.65 40.63 -15.47
C GLU A 120 -11.77 41.85 -15.22
N LEU A 121 -10.84 41.78 -14.27
CA LEU A 121 -9.88 42.84 -13.98
C LEU A 121 -8.88 43.05 -15.13
N LYS A 122 -8.42 41.98 -15.79
CA LYS A 122 -7.56 42.08 -16.98
C LYS A 122 -8.27 42.80 -18.12
N VAL A 123 -9.54 42.49 -18.37
CA VAL A 123 -10.35 43.16 -19.41
C VAL A 123 -10.52 44.65 -19.09
N ARG A 124 -10.77 45.01 -17.81
CA ARG A 124 -10.89 46.42 -17.38
C ARG A 124 -9.57 47.19 -17.45
N GLY A 125 -8.43 46.57 -17.13
CA GLY A 125 -7.11 47.21 -17.16
C GLY A 125 -6.58 47.55 -18.55
N GLN A 126 -7.12 46.96 -19.62
CA GLN A 126 -6.70 47.23 -21.00
C GLN A 126 -7.44 48.42 -21.67
N GLY A 127 -8.45 49.00 -21.02
CA GLY A 127 -9.29 50.08 -21.57
C GLY A 127 -8.79 51.53 -21.39
N GLY A 128 -7.60 51.76 -20.80
CA GLY A 128 -7.17 53.10 -20.40
C GLY A 128 -5.75 53.48 -20.84
N LYS A 129 -5.52 53.75 -22.13
CA LYS A 129 -4.39 54.58 -22.58
C LYS A 129 -4.93 55.86 -23.22
N PRO A 130 -4.73 57.06 -22.62
CA PRO A 130 -5.09 58.30 -23.28
C PRO A 130 -4.17 58.52 -24.48
N LYS A 131 -4.73 58.65 -25.69
CA LYS A 131 -3.97 59.15 -26.85
C LYS A 131 -3.66 60.62 -26.61
N HIS A 132 -2.41 60.93 -26.26
CA HIS A 132 -1.88 62.28 -26.30
C HIS A 132 -1.91 62.74 -27.77
N ARG A 133 -2.77 63.71 -28.09
CA ARG A 133 -2.94 64.26 -29.43
C ARG A 133 -1.99 65.45 -29.55
N ASP A 134 -0.83 65.23 -30.17
CA ASP A 134 0.09 66.31 -30.53
C ASP A 134 -0.56 67.22 -31.58
N ASN A 135 -0.69 68.50 -31.24
CA ASN A 135 -1.14 69.56 -32.12
C ASN A 135 0.05 70.51 -32.37
N SER A 136 1.02 70.09 -33.17
CA SER A 136 1.99 71.01 -33.76
C SER A 136 1.42 71.58 -35.06
N LYS A 137 0.98 72.84 -35.01
CA LYS A 137 0.46 73.60 -36.12
C LYS A 137 1.56 73.89 -37.14
N ASP A 138 1.27 73.62 -38.41
CA ASP A 138 1.97 74.17 -39.57
C ASP A 138 1.91 75.71 -39.53
N PHE A 139 3.09 76.33 -39.42
CA PHE A 139 3.25 77.77 -39.65
C PHE A 139 3.94 77.94 -41.00
N LYS A 140 3.14 78.12 -42.06
CA LYS A 140 3.64 78.59 -43.36
C LYS A 140 4.15 80.02 -43.18
N ARG A 141 5.43 80.25 -43.50
CA ARG A 141 5.95 81.59 -43.81
C ARG A 141 6.06 81.72 -45.31
N ASP A 142 5.13 82.46 -45.88
CA ASP A 142 5.29 83.08 -47.19
C ASP A 142 6.35 84.20 -47.04
N ALA A 143 7.38 84.17 -47.88
CA ALA A 143 8.25 85.30 -48.13
C ALA A 143 8.26 85.53 -49.64
N SER A 144 7.70 86.66 -50.05
CA SER A 144 7.85 87.26 -51.38
C SER A 144 8.57 88.60 -51.22
N ALA A 145 9.28 88.98 -52.29
CA ALA A 145 10.02 90.22 -52.58
C ALA A 145 11.55 90.10 -52.44
#